data_AF-A0A9R1BVF5-F1
#
_entry.id   AF-A0A9R1BVF5-F1
#
_cell.length_a   1.000
_cell.length_b   1.000
_cell.length_c   1.000
_cell.angle_alpha   90.00
_cell.angle_beta   90.00
_cell.angle_gamma   90.00
#
_symmetry.space_group_name_H-M   'P 1'
#
loop_
_entity.id
_entity.type
_entity.pdbx_description
1 polymer ?
#
loop_
_entity_poly.entity_id
_entity_poly.type
_entity_poly.pdbx_seq_one_letter_code
_entity_poly.pdbx_strand_id
1 'polypeptide(L)'
;MAGRDRDPLVVGRVVGDVLDPFVRTTNLRVTFGNRTVSNGCELKPSMVAQQPRVEVGGNEMRTFYTLVRTQSLSNANLSLKVLTTRT
;
A
#
# COMPACT_ATOMS: atom_id res chain seq x y z
N MET A 1 -18.47 -18.71 -11.31
CA MET A 1 -17.11 -19.13 -10.93
C MET A 1 -16.18 -17.93 -11.08
N ALA A 2 -15.95 -17.18 -10.01
CA ALA A 2 -14.85 -16.21 -9.96
C ALA A 2 -13.70 -16.93 -9.25
N GLY A 3 -12.55 -17.03 -9.91
CA GLY A 3 -11.38 -17.73 -9.37
C GLY A 3 -11.05 -17.24 -7.96
N ARG A 4 -10.48 -18.11 -7.14
CA ARG A 4 -9.83 -17.73 -5.88
C ARG A 4 -8.66 -16.79 -6.23
N ASP A 5 -8.95 -15.52 -6.46
CA ASP A 5 -7.95 -14.44 -6.49
C ASP A 5 -7.35 -14.38 -5.09
N ARG A 6 -6.19 -15.01 -4.92
CA ARG A 6 -5.44 -14.94 -3.67
C ARG A 6 -5.02 -13.48 -3.50
N ASP A 7 -5.26 -12.91 -2.32
CA ASP A 7 -4.92 -11.52 -2.03
C ASP A 7 -3.45 -11.25 -2.40
N PRO A 8 -3.14 -10.29 -3.29
CA PRO A 8 -1.78 -10.04 -3.74
C PRO A 8 -0.82 -9.69 -2.59
N LEU A 9 -1.32 -9.15 -1.47
CA LEU A 9 -0.49 -8.90 -0.28
C LEU A 9 -0.13 -10.20 0.45
N VAL A 10 -0.98 -11.22 0.36
CA VAL A 10 -0.70 -12.58 0.88
C VAL A 10 0.22 -13.32 -0.07
N VAL A 11 -0.04 -13.25 -1.38
CA VAL A 11 0.82 -13.88 -2.41
C VAL A 11 2.24 -13.30 -2.37
N GLY A 12 2.37 -11.99 -2.21
CA GLY A 12 3.65 -11.30 -2.05
C GLY A 12 4.29 -11.41 -0.66
N ARG A 13 3.69 -12.20 0.26
CA ARG A 13 4.12 -12.40 1.67
C ARG A 13 4.21 -11.12 2.52
N VAL A 14 3.64 -10.01 2.04
CA VAL A 14 3.56 -8.76 2.79
C VAL A 14 2.73 -8.95 4.04
N VAL A 15 1.60 -9.67 3.92
CA VAL A 15 0.88 -10.20 5.10
C VAL A 15 1.65 -11.41 5.62
N GLY A 16 2.07 -11.36 6.89
CA GLY A 16 2.98 -12.31 7.52
C GLY A 16 4.36 -11.68 7.78
N ASP A 17 5.04 -11.19 6.75
CA ASP A 17 6.40 -10.63 6.91
C ASP A 17 6.37 -9.18 7.43
N VAL A 18 5.35 -8.41 7.05
CA VAL A 18 5.29 -6.96 7.27
C VAL A 18 4.02 -6.53 7.99
N LEU A 19 2.88 -7.15 7.70
CA LEU A 19 1.57 -6.85 8.27
C LEU A 19 0.93 -8.11 8.85
N ASP A 20 0.22 -7.97 9.97
CA ASP A 20 -0.75 -8.98 10.38
C ASP A 20 -1.94 -9.02 9.42
N PRO A 21 -2.65 -10.16 9.28
CA PRO A 21 -3.87 -10.22 8.50
C PRO A 21 -4.87 -9.14 8.94
N PHE A 22 -5.43 -8.43 7.96
CA PHE A 22 -6.33 -7.29 8.21
C PHE A 22 -7.45 -7.25 7.18
N VAL A 23 -8.53 -6.54 7.52
CA VAL A 23 -9.62 -6.24 6.59
C VAL A 23 -9.39 -4.86 6.00
N ARG A 24 -9.36 -4.76 4.66
CA ARG A 24 -9.27 -3.48 3.96
C ARG A 24 -10.58 -2.71 4.08
N THR A 25 -10.59 -1.63 4.85
CA THR A 25 -11.78 -0.76 5.05
C THR A 25 -11.73 0.53 4.25
N THR A 26 -10.54 0.96 3.84
CA THR A 26 -10.30 2.25 3.22
C THR A 26 -9.47 2.09 1.96
N ASN A 27 -9.93 2.69 0.86
CA ASN A 27 -9.19 2.67 -0.39
C ASN A 27 -8.01 3.64 -0.33
N LEU A 28 -6.86 3.19 -0.82
CA LEU A 28 -5.65 3.99 -0.93
C LEU A 28 -5.13 3.93 -2.37
N ARG A 29 -4.89 5.09 -2.96
CA ARG A 29 -4.27 5.23 -4.28
C ARG A 29 -2.95 5.97 -4.17
N VAL A 30 -1.91 5.40 -4.77
CA VAL A 30 -0.55 5.94 -4.75
C VAL A 30 -0.11 6.16 -6.18
N THR A 31 0.41 7.34 -6.47
CA THR A 31 0.89 7.70 -7.81
C THR A 31 2.28 8.30 -7.72
N PHE A 32 3.22 7.77 -8.50
CA PHE A 32 4.54 8.37 -8.73
C PHE A 32 4.55 9.01 -10.12
N GLY A 33 4.65 10.34 -10.18
CA GLY A 33 4.46 11.10 -11.42
C GLY A 33 3.09 10.80 -12.05
N ASN A 34 3.08 10.17 -13.21
CA ASN A 34 1.86 9.82 -13.95
C ASN A 34 1.47 8.33 -13.83
N ARG A 35 2.19 7.52 -13.05
CA ARG A 35 1.89 6.08 -12.87
C ARG A 35 1.27 5.81 -11.51
N THR A 36 0.06 5.25 -11.51
CA THR A 36 -0.55 4.68 -10.31
C THR A 36 0.07 3.32 -10.00
N VAL A 37 0.40 3.10 -8.74
CA VAL A 37 1.01 1.86 -8.25
C VAL A 37 -0.06 0.82 -7.96
N SER A 38 0.24 -0.43 -8.28
CA SER A 38 -0.55 -1.61 -7.90
C SER A 38 0.35 -2.58 -7.14
N ASN A 39 -0.25 -3.45 -6.32
CA ASN A 39 0.49 -4.44 -5.54
C ASN A 39 1.32 -5.35 -6.48
N GLY A 40 2.60 -5.55 -6.16
CA GLY A 40 3.51 -6.37 -6.96
C GLY A 40 4.05 -5.72 -8.24
N CYS A 41 3.75 -4.44 -8.50
CA CYS A 41 4.30 -3.72 -9.65
C CYS A 41 5.77 -3.36 -9.40
N GLU A 42 6.64 -3.68 -10.35
CA GLU A 42 8.03 -3.27 -10.32
C GLU A 42 8.18 -1.76 -10.61
N LEU A 43 8.90 -1.08 -9.73
CA LEU A 43 9.18 0.35 -9.83
C LEU A 43 10.69 0.57 -9.95
N LYS A 44 11.09 1.39 -10.92
CA LYS A 44 12.51 1.77 -11.06
C LYS A 44 12.92 2.68 -9.89
N PRO A 45 14.16 2.57 -9.37
CA PRO A 45 14.66 3.45 -8.31
C PRO A 45 14.47 4.94 -8.62
N SER A 46 14.67 5.35 -9.87
CA SER A 46 14.49 6.74 -10.31
C SER A 46 13.05 7.24 -10.19
N MET A 47 12.04 6.35 -10.32
CA MET A 47 10.63 6.73 -10.17
C MET A 47 10.25 6.99 -8.71
N VAL A 48 10.92 6.32 -7.77
CA VAL A 48 10.57 6.35 -6.35
C VAL A 48 11.45 7.32 -5.55
N ALA A 49 12.37 8.00 -6.23
CA ALA A 49 13.20 9.06 -5.68
C ALA A 49 12.39 10.27 -5.23
N GLN A 50 11.25 10.54 -5.90
CA GLN A 50 10.35 11.63 -5.52
C GLN A 50 9.21 11.12 -4.64
N GLN A 51 8.66 12.01 -3.81
CA GLN A 51 7.51 11.70 -2.98
C GLN A 51 6.27 11.43 -3.86
N PRO A 52 5.53 10.33 -3.61
CA PRO A 52 4.32 10.02 -4.35
C PRO A 52 3.18 10.92 -3.89
N ARG A 53 2.21 11.10 -4.79
CA ARG A 53 0.89 11.57 -4.44
C ARG A 53 0.10 10.41 -3.84
N VAL A 54 -0.48 10.62 -2.66
CA VAL A 54 -1.32 9.64 -1.98
C VAL A 54 -2.72 10.20 -1.82
N GLU A 55 -3.70 9.44 -2.27
CA GLU A 55 -5.11 9.73 -2.10
C GLU A 55 -5.68 8.64 -1.19
N VAL A 56 -6.19 9.07 -0.04
CA VAL A 56 -6.84 8.20 0.93
C VAL A 56 -8.34 8.44 0.80
N GLY A 57 -9.09 7.38 0.51
CA GLY A 57 -10.54 7.41 0.53
C GLY A 57 -11.07 7.45 1.97
N GLY A 58 -12.38 7.40 2.12
CA GLY A 58 -13.04 7.38 3.43
C GLY A 58 -14.29 8.24 3.42
N ASN A 59 -15.28 7.83 4.18
CA ASN A 59 -16.58 8.50 4.23
C ASN A 59 -16.60 9.64 5.27
N GLU A 60 -15.64 9.63 6.19
CA GLU A 60 -15.57 10.55 7.33
C GLU A 60 -14.35 11.46 7.23
N MET A 61 -14.59 12.76 7.12
CA MET A 61 -13.52 13.79 7.07
C MET A 61 -12.83 13.99 8.43
N ARG A 62 -13.38 13.44 9.51
CA ARG A 62 -12.85 13.56 10.87
C ARG A 62 -11.84 12.46 11.21
N THR A 63 -11.73 11.42 10.39
CA THR A 63 -10.78 10.34 10.60
C THR A 63 -9.40 10.76 10.08
N PHE A 64 -8.41 10.72 10.96
CA PHE A 64 -7.03 10.96 10.58
C PHE A 64 -6.31 9.63 10.33
N TYR A 65 -5.46 9.60 9.31
CA TYR A 65 -4.70 8.42 8.91
C TYR A 65 -3.21 8.72 8.96
N THR A 66 -2.44 7.75 9.40
CA THR A 66 -0.98 7.79 9.34
C THR A 66 -0.51 6.91 8.19
N LEU A 67 0.34 7.47 7.32
CA LEU A 67 0.95 6.74 6.21
C LEU A 67 2.40 6.40 6.54
N VAL A 68 2.75 5.12 6.53
CA VAL A 68 4.10 4.63 6.79
C VAL A 68 4.65 3.95 5.54
N ARG A 69 5.76 4.45 5.01
CA ARG A 69 6.51 3.76 3.95
C ARG A 69 7.52 2.84 4.62
N THR A 70 7.53 1.56 4.23
CA THR A 70 8.57 0.60 4.60
C THR A 70 9.32 0.15 3.35
N GLN A 71 10.65 0.14 3.42
CA GLN A 71 11.52 -0.44 2.39
C GLN A 71 12.20 -1.65 3.02
N SER A 72 11.88 -2.84 2.50
CA SER A 72 12.60 -4.05 2.89
C SER A 72 13.87 -4.14 2.04
N LEU A 73 15.02 -4.38 2.67
CA LEU A 73 16.33 -4.39 2.02
C LEU A 73 16.52 -5.61 1.09
N SER A 74 15.71 -6.66 1.25
CA SER A 74 15.81 -7.91 0.47
C SER A 74 14.95 -7.92 -0.80
N ASN A 75 14.05 -6.97 -0.97
CA ASN A 75 13.11 -6.92 -2.07
C ASN A 75 12.74 -5.45 -2.34
N ALA A 76 12.95 -4.98 -3.57
CA ALA A 76 12.67 -3.62 -4.03
C ALA A 76 11.15 -3.26 -4.04
N ASN A 77 10.35 -3.91 -3.20
CA ASN A 77 8.93 -3.68 -3.04
C ASN A 77 8.70 -2.63 -1.95
N LEU A 78 8.22 -1.47 -2.36
CA LEU A 78 7.75 -0.41 -1.47
C LEU A 78 6.40 -0.84 -0.88
N SER A 79 6.39 -1.20 0.40
CA SER A 79 5.15 -1.46 1.12
C SER A 79 4.71 -0.19 1.85
N LEU A 80 3.63 0.43 1.40
CA LEU A 80 2.98 1.57 2.04
C LEU A 80 1.91 1.04 2.99
N LYS A 81 2.08 1.27 4.29
CA LYS A 81 1.09 0.96 5.33
C LYS A 81 0.24 2.20 5.59
N VAL A 82 -1.08 2.03 5.66
CA VAL A 82 -1.96 2.99 6.33
C VAL A 82 -2.15 2.46 7.75
N LEU A 83 -1.60 3.13 8.74
CA LEU A 83 -1.96 2.92 10.14
C LEU A 83 -3.03 3.96 10.47
N THR A 84 -4.25 3.50 10.69
CA THR A 84 -5.31 4.36 11.24
C THR A 84 -5.02 4.59 12.71
N THR A 85 -4.79 5.83 13.09
CA THR A 85 -4.80 6.23 14.51
C THR A 85 -6.23 6.66 14.80
N ARG A 86 -6.99 5.83 15.51
CA ARG A 86 -8.25 6.28 16.12
C ARG A 86 -7.87 7.20 17.28
N THR A 87 -8.17 8.47 17.15
CA THR A 87 -8.38 9.37 18.29
C THR A 87 -9.86 9.63 18.43
#